data_AF-A0A356ZBX2-F1
#
_entry.id   AF-A0A356ZBX2-F1
#
_cell.length_a   1.000
_cell.length_b   1.000
_cell.length_c   1.000
_cell.angle_alpha   90.00
_cell.angle_beta   90.00
_cell.angle_gamma   90.00
#
_symmetry.space_group_name_H-M   'P 1'
#
loop_
_entity.id
_entity.type
_entity.pdbx_description
1 polymer ?
#
loop_
_entity_poly.entity_id
_entity_poly.type
_entity_poly.pdbx_seq_one_letter_code
_entity_poly.pdbx_strand_id
1 'polypeptide(L)' 'IDHLGNRRLRSIGELLQNQFRTGLVRMERVVRERMSIHDVETLTPQILINIRPITAAVKEFFGSSQLSQFMDQT' A
#
# COMPACT_ATOMS: atom_id res chain seq x y z
N ILE A 1 -20.21 12.47 22.73
CA ILE A 1 -19.18 11.71 21.98
C ILE A 1 -18.17 12.67 21.35
N ASP A 2 -18.48 13.96 21.28
CA ASP A 2 -17.65 15.00 20.64
C ASP A 2 -16.48 15.53 21.46
N HIS A 3 -16.28 15.00 22.67
CA HIS A 3 -15.10 15.31 23.47
C HIS A 3 -13.84 14.97 22.67
N LEU A 4 -12.92 15.93 22.51
CA LEU A 4 -11.72 15.76 21.68
C LEU A 4 -10.83 14.61 22.16
N GLY A 5 -10.83 14.30 23.46
CA GLY A 5 -10.17 13.10 24.00
C GLY A 5 -10.68 11.77 23.44
N ASN A 6 -11.88 11.74 22.85
CA ASN A 6 -12.46 10.58 22.15
C ASN A 6 -12.35 10.69 20.62
N ARG A 7 -11.68 11.74 20.11
CA ARG A 7 -11.44 11.96 18.67
C ARG A 7 -9.96 11.88 18.38
N ARG A 8 -9.56 10.96 17.50
CA ARG A 8 -8.17 10.80 17.07
C ARG A 8 -7.98 11.32 15.66
N LEU A 9 -7.04 12.25 15.48
CA LEU A 9 -6.61 12.69 14.17
C LEU A 9 -5.66 11.65 13.57
N ARG A 10 -5.86 11.33 12.29
CA ARG A 10 -4.95 10.50 11.51
C ARG A 10 -4.15 11.41 10.60
N SER A 11 -2.83 11.42 10.77
CA SER A 11 -1.95 12.21 9.91
C SER A 11 -1.81 11.55 8.53
N ILE A 12 -1.29 12.30 7.57
CA ILE A 12 -1.02 11.79 6.21
C ILE A 12 -0.11 10.55 6.27
N GLY A 13 0.88 10.54 7.17
CA GLY A 13 1.78 9.40 7.34
C GLY A 13 1.06 8.12 7.74
N GLU A 14 0.10 8.19 8.67
CA GLU A 14 -0.71 7.04 9.06
C GLU A 14 -1.60 6.54 7.90
N LEU A 15 -2.22 7.47 7.16
CA LEU A 15 -3.08 7.13 6.04
C LEU A 15 -2.29 6.47 4.90
N LEU A 16 -1.12 7.02 4.57
CA LEU A 16 -0.23 6.47 3.56
C LEU A 16 0.31 5.09 3.99
N GLN A 17 0.68 4.92 5.27
CA GLN A 17 1.15 3.64 5.80
C GLN A 17 0.08 2.55 5.65
N ASN A 18 -1.20 2.87 5.83
CA ASN A 18 -2.29 1.91 5.63
C ASN A 18 -2.41 1.47 4.16
N GLN A 19 -2.28 2.39 3.21
CA GLN A 19 -2.28 2.05 1.78
C GLN A 19 -1.04 1.26 1.38
N PHE A 20 0.13 1.63 1.92
CA PHE A 20 1.38 0.91 1.70
C PHE A 20 1.30 -0.52 2.23
N ARG A 21 0.76 -0.71 3.44
CA ARG A 21 0.51 -2.04 4.02
C ARG A 21 -0.42 -2.88 3.15
N THR A 22 -1.47 -2.27 2.59
CA THR A 22 -2.37 -2.96 1.64
C THR A 22 -1.62 -3.40 0.38
N GLY A 23 -0.72 -2.56 -0.15
CA GLY A 23 0.18 -2.93 -1.25
C GLY A 23 1.12 -4.09 -0.90
N LEU A 24 1.66 -4.12 0.33
CA LEU A 24 2.53 -5.21 0.81
C LEU A 24 1.78 -6.53 0.89
N VAL A 25 0.55 -6.55 1.42
CA VAL A 25 -0.28 -7.76 1.48
C VAL A 25 -0.58 -8.30 0.08
N ARG A 26 -0.84 -7.42 -0.90
CA ARG A 26 -1.02 -7.83 -2.31
C ARG A 26 0.26 -8.42 -2.90
N MET A 27 1.42 -7.82 -2.63
CA MET A 27 2.72 -8.33 -3.07
C MET A 27 3.05 -9.68 -2.42
N GLU A 28 2.78 -9.83 -1.12
CA GLU A 28 2.95 -11.09 -0.38
C GLU A 28 2.17 -12.22 -1.03
N ARG A 29 0.90 -11.97 -1.41
CA ARG A 29 0.09 -12.95 -2.12
C ARG A 29 0.73 -13.39 -3.44
N VAL A 30 1.23 -12.45 -4.25
CA VAL A 30 1.92 -12.76 -5.51
C VAL A 30 3.18 -13.58 -5.26
N VAL A 31 3.94 -13.26 -4.21
CA VAL A 31 5.13 -14.04 -3.82
C VAL A 31 4.74 -15.47 -3.47
N ARG A 32 3.73 -15.66 -2.62
CA ARG A 32 3.24 -17.00 -2.23
C ARG A 32 2.75 -17.81 -3.43
N GLU A 33 1.99 -17.18 -4.33
CA GLU A 33 1.53 -17.81 -5.57
C GLU A 33 2.72 -18.25 -6.45
N ARG A 34 3.72 -17.38 -6.65
CA ARG A 34 4.93 -17.73 -7.42
C ARG A 34 5.72 -18.86 -6.78
N MET A 35 5.88 -18.87 -5.45
CA MET A 35 6.55 -19.95 -4.73
C MET A 35 5.86 -21.30 -4.90
N SER A 36 4.52 -21.32 -5.06
CA SER A 36 3.79 -22.58 -5.27
C SER A 36 3.92 -23.17 -6.67
N ILE A 37 4.35 -22.36 -7.66
CA ILE A 37 4.39 -22.74 -9.08
C ILE A 37 5.82 -23.01 -9.57
N HIS A 38 6.82 -22.33 -8.99
CA HIS A 38 8.21 -22.44 -9.44
C HIS A 38 8.94 -23.57 -8.71
N ASP A 39 9.85 -24.22 -9.43
CA ASP A 39 10.73 -25.22 -8.85
C ASP A 39 11.71 -24.56 -7.86
N VAL A 40 11.89 -25.22 -6.71
CA VAL A 40 12.68 -24.72 -5.58
C VAL A 40 14.14 -24.51 -5.98
N GLU A 41 14.68 -25.36 -6.86
CA GLU A 41 16.09 -25.26 -7.29
C GLU A 41 16.38 -24.03 -8.16
N THR A 42 15.35 -23.48 -8.83
CA THR A 42 15.48 -22.30 -9.71
C THR A 42 15.00 -21.01 -9.07
N LEU A 43 14.46 -21.11 -7.85
CA LEU A 43 13.81 -20.01 -7.16
C LEU A 43 14.84 -18.95 -6.73
N THR A 44 14.64 -17.70 -7.17
CA THR A 44 15.43 -16.56 -6.70
C THR A 44 14.52 -15.43 -6.22
N PRO A 45 14.97 -14.58 -5.27
CA PRO A 45 14.17 -13.45 -4.79
C PRO A 45 13.69 -12.52 -5.91
N GLN A 46 14.50 -12.35 -6.96
CA GLN A 46 14.17 -11.51 -8.10
C GLN A 46 12.96 -12.02 -8.90
N ILE A 47 12.80 -13.34 -9.01
CA ILE A 47 11.64 -13.96 -9.66
C ILE A 47 10.39 -13.80 -8.78
N LEU A 48 10.53 -13.79 -7.46
CA LEU A 48 9.41 -13.68 -6.53
C LEU A 48 8.85 -12.26 -6.43
N ILE A 49 9.72 -11.25 -6.40
CA ILE A 49 9.33 -9.87 -6.11
C ILE A 49 8.65 -9.23 -7.33
N ASN A 50 7.53 -8.56 -7.07
CA ASN A 50 6.84 -7.70 -8.04
C ASN A 50 6.42 -6.41 -7.36
N ILE A 51 6.99 -5.28 -7.78
CA ILE A 51 6.73 -3.96 -7.18
C ILE A 51 5.41 -3.31 -7.62
N ARG A 52 4.74 -3.85 -8.65
CA ARG A 52 3.51 -3.26 -9.22
C ARG A 52 2.41 -3.03 -8.18
N PRO A 53 2.12 -3.96 -7.24
CA PRO A 53 1.07 -3.75 -6.25
C PRO A 53 1.36 -2.58 -5.29
N ILE A 54 2.63 -2.37 -4.93
CA ILE A 54 3.05 -1.26 -4.05
C ILE A 54 2.91 0.06 -4.80
N THR A 55 3.47 0.14 -6.00
CA THR A 55 3.44 1.36 -6.81
C THR A 55 2.01 1.75 -7.18
N ALA A 56 1.14 0.78 -7.47
CA ALA A 56 -0.29 1.03 -7.68
C ALA A 56 -0.98 1.59 -6.42
N ALA A 57 -0.75 1.01 -5.24
CA ALA A 57 -1.35 1.49 -3.99
C ALA A 57 -0.94 2.93 -3.64
N VAL A 58 0.34 3.27 -3.87
CA VAL A 58 0.85 4.64 -3.66
C VAL A 58 0.24 5.61 -4.68
N LYS A 59 0.19 5.24 -5.96
CA LYS A 59 -0.42 6.07 -7.01
C LYS A 59 -1.91 6.33 -6.75
N GLU A 60 -2.65 5.30 -6.34
CA GLU A 60 -4.07 5.43 -6.01
C GLU A 60 -4.29 6.35 -4.80
N PHE A 61 -3.46 6.24 -3.76
CA PHE A 61 -3.55 7.12 -2.59
C PHE A 61 -3.41 8.60 -2.94
N PHE A 62 -2.44 8.97 -3.78
CA PHE A 62 -2.23 10.37 -4.15
C PHE A 62 -3.10 10.82 -5.33
N GLY A 63 -3.48 9.91 -6.23
CA GLY A 63 -4.16 10.26 -7.48
C GLY A 63 -5.69 10.28 -7.39
N SER A 64 -6.29 9.48 -6.49
CA SER A 64 -7.76 9.32 -6.44
C SER A 64 -8.36 9.30 -5.04
N SER A 65 -7.55 9.44 -3.98
CA SER A 65 -8.08 9.56 -2.62
C SER A 65 -8.90 10.84 -2.45
N GLN A 66 -10.04 10.75 -1.79
CA GLN A 66 -10.89 11.91 -1.46
C GLN A 66 -10.16 12.97 -0.61
N LEU A 67 -9.14 12.55 0.14
CA LEU A 67 -8.31 13.46 0.95
C LEU A 67 -7.15 14.06 0.15
N SER A 68 -6.90 13.59 -1.07
CA SER A 68 -5.94 14.17 -2.00
C SER A 68 -6.63 15.26 -2.81
N GLN A 69 -6.61 16.48 -2.29
CA GLN A 69 -7.26 17.64 -2.90
C GLN A 69 -6.22 18.54 -3.57
N PHE A 70 -6.65 19.27 -4.60
CA PHE A 70 -5.83 20.33 -5.17
C PHE A 70 -5.61 21.42 -4.13
N MET A 71 -4.36 21.85 -3.97
CA MET A 71 -4.01 22.93 -3.06
C MET A 71 -4.56 24.25 -3.60
N ASP A 72 -5.36 24.94 -2.81
CA ASP A 72 -5.79 26.30 -3.11
C ASP A 72 -4.61 27.27 -2.95
N GLN A 73 -4.39 28.13 -3.93
CA GLN A 73 -3.26 29.06 -4.03
C GLN A 73 -3.70 30.53 -4.11
N THR A 74 -4.93 30.84 -3.70
CA THR A 74 -5.47 32.21 -3.72
C THR A 74 -4.85 33.16 -2.69
#